data_AF-A0A7I7W0B4-F1
#
_entry.id   AF-A0A7I7W0B4-F1
#
_cell.length_a   1.000
_cell.length_b   1.000
_cell.length_c   1.000
_cell.angle_alpha   90.00
_cell.angle_beta   90.00
_cell.angle_gamma   90.00
#
_symmetry.space_group_name_H-M   'P 1'
#
loop_
_entity.id
_entity.type
_entity.pdbx_description
1 polymer ?
#
loop_
_entity_poly.entity_id
_entity_poly.type
_entity_poly.pdbx_seq_one_letter_code
_entity_poly.pdbx_strand_id
1 'polypeptide(L)'
;MAALAVRHDGTVERSLATLLNPGVDPGPTHVHGLTAQMLEGAPRFGDVVADLAELLRGRTLVAHNVGFDYSFLTAEAELVGAELPVDSVMCTVELARRLCLGTENLRLETLAAHWGVPQLKPHDALDDAQVLAQILKPSLARARERRAWLPTRPVSRRRWPNGRVTHDDVHPLRSVAARMPCPYLNPGRYLPGRPPVKGMRVAVAAEVTRTHEELIERIVAAGLAYTDAVDLDTSLVVCNQPDAEQGKGYQAQEYGVPVLSDADFLRALDHVVGGTGIEEFFDATTVGDQFALF
;
A
#
# COMPACT_ATOMS: atom_id res chain seq x y z
N MET A 1 9.52 4.42 20.33
CA MET A 1 9.34 3.37 19.31
C MET A 1 8.83 2.10 19.98
N ALA A 2 7.89 1.39 19.35
CA ALA A 2 7.51 0.05 19.75
C ALA A 2 7.24 -0.84 18.53
N ALA A 3 7.57 -2.13 18.63
CA ALA A 3 7.30 -3.14 17.62
C ALA A 3 6.99 -4.49 18.29
N LEU A 4 6.02 -5.23 17.75
CA LEU A 4 5.57 -6.52 18.28
C LEU A 4 5.70 -7.59 17.20
N ALA A 5 6.33 -8.72 17.52
CA ALA A 5 6.25 -9.93 16.70
C ALA A 5 4.97 -10.69 17.09
N VAL A 6 4.00 -10.71 16.19
CA VAL A 6 2.69 -11.32 16.42
C VAL A 6 2.53 -12.56 15.54
N ARG A 7 2.04 -13.66 16.12
CA ARG A 7 1.69 -14.89 15.39
C ARG A 7 0.36 -14.76 14.67
N HIS A 8 0.08 -15.73 13.79
CA HIS A 8 -1.20 -15.82 13.08
C HIS A 8 -2.44 -15.95 14.00
N ASP A 9 -2.28 -16.43 15.24
CA ASP A 9 -3.35 -16.54 16.24
C ASP A 9 -3.56 -15.24 17.05
N GLY A 10 -2.71 -14.23 16.86
CA GLY A 10 -2.70 -12.96 17.56
C GLY A 10 -1.81 -12.91 18.81
N THR A 11 -1.12 -14.00 19.16
CA THR A 11 -0.21 -14.03 20.31
C THR A 11 1.07 -13.25 20.02
N VAL A 12 1.47 -12.38 20.96
CA VAL A 12 2.75 -11.65 20.91
C VAL A 12 3.88 -12.58 21.38
N GLU A 13 4.85 -12.86 20.50
CA GLU A 13 6.03 -13.69 20.82
C GLU A 13 7.17 -12.85 21.41
N ARG A 14 7.40 -11.68 20.84
CA ARG A 14 8.48 -10.76 21.22
C ARG A 14 7.98 -9.32 21.08
N SER A 15 8.52 -8.44 21.90
CA SER A 15 8.31 -7.00 21.79
C SER A 15 9.64 -6.27 21.92
N LEU A 16 9.76 -5.15 21.20
CA LEU A 16 10.79 -4.14 21.39
C LEU A 16 10.06 -2.83 21.67
N ALA A 17 10.31 -2.21 22.82
CA ALA A 17 9.71 -0.94 23.17
C ALA A 17 10.74 -0.08 23.92
N THR A 18 11.04 1.09 23.37
CA THR A 18 11.98 2.03 23.98
C THR A 18 11.68 3.46 23.55
N LEU A 19 12.00 4.40 24.44
CA LEU A 19 12.23 5.78 24.01
C LEU A 19 13.49 5.83 23.16
N LEU A 20 13.54 6.79 22.22
CA LEU A 20 14.72 7.02 21.40
C LEU A 20 15.17 8.46 21.56
N ASN A 21 16.47 8.65 21.73
CA ASN A 21 17.09 9.97 21.71
C ASN A 21 17.39 10.38 20.26
N PRO A 22 16.71 11.38 19.70
CA PRO A 22 16.96 11.83 18.33
C PRO A 22 18.27 12.62 18.19
N GLY A 23 18.94 12.97 19.29
CA GLY A 23 20.15 13.79 19.31
C GLY A 23 19.89 15.28 18.97
N VAL A 24 18.64 15.66 18.75
CA VAL A 24 18.15 17.00 18.45
C VAL A 24 16.88 17.29 19.25
N ASP A 25 16.27 18.46 19.09
CA ASP A 25 14.96 18.77 19.65
C ASP A 25 13.92 17.72 19.16
N PRO A 26 13.20 17.01 20.06
CA PRO A 26 12.18 16.03 19.67
C PRO A 26 10.95 16.65 19.01
N GLY A 27 10.87 17.98 18.92
CA GLY A 27 9.81 18.66 18.19
C GLY A 27 8.57 18.90 19.05
N PRO A 28 7.35 18.80 18.49
CA PRO A 28 6.13 19.27 19.15
C PRO A 28 5.72 18.41 20.35
N THR A 29 6.31 18.67 21.52
CA THR A 29 6.06 17.93 22.78
C THR A 29 4.58 17.88 23.17
N HIS A 30 3.77 18.85 22.77
CA HIS A 30 2.33 18.86 23.04
C HIS A 30 1.55 17.75 22.31
N VAL A 31 2.13 17.14 21.27
CA VAL A 31 1.50 16.05 20.49
C VAL A 31 1.79 14.69 21.13
N HIS A 32 3.03 14.44 21.50
CA HIS A 32 3.51 13.10 21.93
C HIS A 32 3.95 13.05 23.41
N GLY A 33 4.01 14.18 24.10
CA GLY A 33 4.37 14.26 25.53
C GLY A 33 5.85 13.99 25.85
N LEU A 34 6.72 13.83 24.86
CA LEU A 34 8.15 13.51 25.08
C LEU A 34 8.98 14.79 25.14
N THR A 35 9.54 15.09 26.32
CA THR A 35 10.47 16.20 26.50
C THR A 35 11.91 15.76 26.19
N ALA A 36 12.79 16.69 25.82
CA ALA A 36 14.21 16.41 25.65
C ALA A 36 14.83 15.74 26.90
N GLN A 37 14.39 16.15 28.10
CA GLN A 37 14.85 15.56 29.37
C GLN A 37 14.41 14.10 29.55
N MET A 38 13.21 13.72 29.08
CA MET A 38 12.76 12.32 29.12
C MET A 38 13.55 11.42 28.17
N LEU A 39 14.10 12.00 27.10
CA LEU A 39 14.86 11.29 26.08
C LEU A 39 16.37 11.31 26.35
N GLU A 40 16.81 12.07 27.35
CA GLU A 40 18.21 12.11 27.77
C GLU A 40 18.62 10.73 28.31
N GLY A 41 19.72 10.19 27.77
CA GLY A 41 20.19 8.85 28.11
C GLY A 41 19.43 7.69 27.45
N ALA A 42 18.33 7.95 26.73
CA ALA A 42 17.69 6.93 25.90
C ALA A 42 18.62 6.52 24.73
N PRO A 43 18.55 5.26 24.24
CA PRO A 43 19.32 4.83 23.09
C PRO A 43 18.97 5.63 21.83
N ARG A 44 19.90 5.72 20.89
CA ARG A 44 19.64 6.23 19.53
C ARG A 44 19.09 5.09 18.67
N PHE A 45 18.55 5.42 17.50
CA PHE A 45 18.04 4.41 16.58
C PHE A 45 19.09 3.36 16.18
N GLY A 46 20.32 3.82 15.90
CA GLY A 46 21.44 2.93 15.56
C GLY A 46 21.79 1.90 16.64
N ASP A 47 21.47 2.17 17.91
CA ASP A 47 21.73 1.25 19.01
C ASP A 47 20.72 0.10 19.06
N VAL A 48 19.53 0.27 18.47
CA VAL A 48 18.40 -0.69 18.56
C VAL A 48 18.01 -1.31 17.22
N VAL A 49 18.57 -0.82 16.11
CA VAL A 49 18.17 -1.24 14.76
C VAL A 49 18.44 -2.73 14.50
N ALA A 50 19.47 -3.30 15.11
CA ALA A 50 19.77 -4.74 15.00
C ALA A 50 18.65 -5.60 15.59
N ASP A 51 18.21 -5.28 16.83
CA ASP A 51 17.11 -5.97 17.51
C ASP A 51 15.79 -5.80 16.75
N LEU A 52 15.56 -4.59 16.22
CA LEU A 52 14.39 -4.32 15.37
C LEU A 52 14.44 -5.16 14.08
N ALA A 53 15.59 -5.23 13.42
CA ALA A 53 15.76 -6.01 12.19
C ALA A 53 15.50 -7.52 12.44
N GLU A 54 15.93 -8.07 13.57
CA GLU A 54 15.58 -9.45 13.95
C GLU A 54 14.08 -9.64 14.13
N LEU A 55 13.40 -8.68 14.75
CA LEU A 55 11.97 -8.73 14.97
C LEU A 55 11.20 -8.68 13.63
N LEU A 56 11.63 -7.83 12.70
CA LEU A 56 10.99 -7.64 11.39
C LEU A 56 11.23 -8.77 10.39
N ARG A 57 12.36 -9.47 10.48
CA ARG A 57 12.80 -10.45 9.48
C ARG A 57 11.75 -11.53 9.20
N GLY A 58 11.41 -11.70 7.92
CA GLY A 58 10.47 -12.72 7.46
C GLY A 58 9.01 -12.45 7.83
N ARG A 59 8.68 -11.22 8.25
CA ARG A 59 7.31 -10.83 8.63
C ARG A 59 6.81 -9.69 7.75
N THR A 60 5.49 -9.61 7.58
CA THR A 60 4.83 -8.44 7.01
C THR A 60 4.76 -7.35 8.07
N LEU A 61 5.29 -6.16 7.77
CA LEU A 61 5.16 -5.00 8.66
C LEU A 61 3.72 -4.47 8.60
N VAL A 62 3.02 -4.51 9.72
CA VAL A 62 1.64 -3.98 9.83
C VAL A 62 1.66 -2.72 10.66
N ALA A 63 1.06 -1.64 10.15
CA ALA A 63 0.96 -0.37 10.88
C ALA A 63 -0.35 0.38 10.55
N HIS A 64 -0.73 1.28 11.46
CA HIS A 64 -1.91 2.12 11.31
C HIS A 64 -1.54 3.42 10.59
N ASN A 65 -1.57 3.36 9.25
CA ASN A 65 -0.94 4.31 8.31
C ASN A 65 0.53 3.98 8.02
N VAL A 66 0.77 2.78 7.48
CA VAL A 66 2.13 2.24 7.26
C VAL A 66 3.05 3.11 6.41
N GLY A 67 2.52 3.95 5.52
CA GLY A 67 3.36 4.88 4.76
C GLY A 67 4.08 5.89 5.65
N PHE A 68 3.42 6.33 6.74
CA PHE A 68 4.02 7.20 7.73
C PHE A 68 5.09 6.45 8.54
N ASP A 69 4.72 5.40 9.26
CA ASP A 69 5.65 4.65 10.12
C ASP A 69 6.86 4.11 9.36
N TYR A 70 6.63 3.55 8.16
CA TYR A 70 7.71 2.98 7.37
C TYR A 70 8.68 4.05 6.86
N SER A 71 8.19 5.24 6.46
CA SER A 71 9.06 6.35 6.05
C SER A 71 10.00 6.83 7.16
N PHE A 72 9.55 6.83 8.42
CA PHE A 72 10.41 7.14 9.57
C PHE A 72 11.46 6.05 9.79
N LEU A 73 11.03 4.78 9.74
CA LEU A 73 11.95 3.65 9.92
C LEU A 73 13.02 3.61 8.84
N THR A 74 12.65 3.81 7.57
CA THR A 74 13.62 3.80 6.46
C THR A 74 14.56 4.98 6.53
N ALA A 75 14.07 6.20 6.80
CA ALA A 75 14.92 7.37 6.98
C ALA A 75 15.96 7.17 8.09
N GLU A 76 15.55 6.70 9.27
CA GLU A 76 16.46 6.44 10.38
C GLU A 76 17.46 5.30 10.07
N ALA A 77 17.03 4.25 9.38
CA ALA A 77 17.91 3.16 8.95
C ALA A 77 18.96 3.63 7.94
N GLU A 78 18.57 4.46 6.97
CA GLU A 78 19.48 5.03 5.97
C GLU A 78 20.53 5.95 6.59
N LEU A 79 20.16 6.74 7.62
CA LEU A 79 21.07 7.62 8.35
C LEU A 79 22.18 6.85 9.06
N VAL A 80 21.88 5.66 9.59
CA VAL A 80 22.86 4.81 10.28
C VAL A 80 23.45 3.70 9.40
N GLY A 81 23.09 3.67 8.11
CA GLY A 81 23.56 2.67 7.14
C GLY A 81 23.04 1.25 7.40
N ALA A 82 21.91 1.12 8.09
CA ALA A 82 21.30 -0.17 8.41
C ALA A 82 20.32 -0.64 7.33
N GLU A 83 20.16 -1.96 7.23
CA GLU A 83 19.20 -2.59 6.35
C GLU A 83 18.01 -3.12 7.15
N LEU A 84 16.81 -2.57 6.90
CA LEU A 84 15.56 -3.15 7.38
C LEU A 84 15.14 -4.34 6.51
N PRO A 85 14.97 -5.55 7.09
CA PRO A 85 14.58 -6.77 6.36
C PRO A 85 13.05 -6.89 6.23
N VAL A 86 12.43 -5.87 5.62
CA VAL A 86 10.97 -5.82 5.36
C VAL A 86 10.72 -6.04 3.87
N ASP A 87 9.95 -7.07 3.52
CA ASP A 87 9.62 -7.38 2.12
C ASP A 87 8.18 -7.01 1.77
N SER A 88 7.33 -6.87 2.78
CA SER A 88 5.92 -6.51 2.60
C SER A 88 5.40 -5.67 3.76
N VAL A 89 4.49 -4.77 3.43
CA VAL A 89 3.80 -3.89 4.37
C VAL A 89 2.29 -4.08 4.26
N MET A 90 1.55 -3.81 5.34
CA MET A 90 0.08 -3.74 5.32
C MET A 90 -0.43 -2.57 6.14
N CYS A 91 -1.36 -1.81 5.56
CA CYS A 91 -1.98 -0.66 6.22
C CYS A 91 -3.35 -1.04 6.82
N THR A 92 -3.52 -0.89 8.14
CA THR A 92 -4.83 -1.20 8.77
C THR A 92 -5.90 -0.15 8.49
N VAL A 93 -5.52 1.10 8.18
CA VAL A 93 -6.47 2.14 7.73
C VAL A 93 -7.11 1.73 6.41
N GLU A 94 -6.29 1.23 5.47
CA GLU A 94 -6.77 0.75 4.18
C GLU A 94 -7.63 -0.50 4.34
N LEU A 95 -7.22 -1.43 5.22
CA LEU A 95 -8.01 -2.61 5.54
C LEU A 95 -9.38 -2.20 6.09
N ALA A 96 -9.43 -1.32 7.09
CA ALA A 96 -10.67 -0.84 7.69
C ALA A 96 -11.60 -0.17 6.65
N ARG A 97 -11.03 0.59 5.71
CA ARG A 97 -11.79 1.19 4.59
C ARG A 97 -12.44 0.11 3.70
N ARG A 98 -11.71 -0.95 3.33
CA ARG A 98 -12.23 -2.09 2.56
C ARG A 98 -13.32 -2.88 3.31
N LEU A 99 -13.25 -2.90 4.64
CA LEU A 99 -14.22 -3.61 5.47
C LEU A 99 -15.54 -2.85 5.65
N CYS A 100 -15.60 -1.57 5.30
CA CYS A 100 -16.76 -0.69 5.46
C CYS A 100 -17.43 -0.86 6.84
N LEU A 101 -16.64 -0.66 7.90
CA LEU A 101 -17.05 -0.92 9.28
C LEU A 101 -18.16 0.02 9.80
N GLY A 102 -18.45 1.11 9.09
CA GLY A 102 -19.47 2.09 9.47
C GLY A 102 -19.04 3.01 10.62
N THR A 103 -17.74 3.17 10.85
CA THR A 103 -17.18 4.07 11.86
C THR A 103 -17.15 5.52 11.36
N GLU A 104 -17.20 6.51 12.27
CA GLU A 104 -17.19 7.93 11.88
C GLU A 104 -15.88 8.37 11.21
N ASN A 105 -14.78 7.70 11.55
CA ASN A 105 -13.45 7.90 11.01
C ASN A 105 -12.65 6.60 11.15
N LEU A 106 -11.40 6.61 10.71
CA LEU A 106 -10.51 5.44 10.70
C LEU A 106 -9.31 5.60 11.63
N ARG A 107 -9.37 6.46 12.65
CA ARG A 107 -8.32 6.58 13.67
C ARG A 107 -8.24 5.32 14.52
N LEU A 108 -7.08 5.03 15.08
CA LEU A 108 -6.85 3.84 15.89
C LEU A 108 -7.83 3.76 17.07
N GLU A 109 -8.06 4.88 17.77
CA GLU A 109 -9.01 5.01 18.88
C GLU A 109 -10.45 4.61 18.50
N THR A 110 -10.92 5.08 17.34
CA THR A 110 -12.26 4.77 16.83
C THR A 110 -12.37 3.29 16.44
N LEU A 111 -11.32 2.73 15.82
CA LEU A 111 -11.29 1.30 15.49
C LEU A 111 -11.20 0.42 16.73
N ALA A 112 -10.44 0.82 17.75
CA ALA A 112 -10.35 0.13 19.03
C ALA A 112 -11.72 0.07 19.71
N ALA A 113 -12.41 1.21 19.78
CA ALA A 113 -13.77 1.29 20.29
C ALA A 113 -14.76 0.41 19.51
N HIS A 114 -14.69 0.42 18.17
CA HIS A 114 -15.53 -0.44 17.32
C HIS A 114 -15.39 -1.93 17.63
N TRP A 115 -14.16 -2.38 17.92
CA TRP A 115 -13.87 -3.78 18.25
C TRP A 115 -13.94 -4.10 19.75
N GLY A 116 -14.26 -3.14 20.61
CA GLY A 116 -14.29 -3.31 22.06
C GLY A 116 -12.91 -3.53 22.69
N VAL A 117 -11.84 -3.04 22.05
CA VAL A 117 -10.47 -3.12 22.56
C VAL A 117 -10.18 -1.89 23.41
N PRO A 118 -9.79 -2.04 24.70
CA PRO A 118 -9.44 -0.91 25.54
C PRO A 118 -8.10 -0.31 25.09
N GLN A 119 -8.04 1.02 25.01
CA GLN A 119 -6.81 1.80 24.84
C GLN A 119 -6.58 2.59 26.13
N LEU A 120 -5.44 2.38 26.78
CA LEU A 120 -5.17 2.90 28.12
C LEU A 120 -4.39 4.22 28.08
N LYS A 121 -3.50 4.36 27.10
CA LYS A 121 -2.61 5.50 26.92
C LYS A 121 -2.53 5.86 25.43
N PRO A 122 -3.52 6.60 24.90
CA PRO A 122 -3.46 7.08 23.53
C PRO A 122 -2.16 7.85 23.26
N HIS A 123 -1.57 7.61 22.09
CA HIS A 123 -0.29 8.19 21.65
C HIS A 123 0.96 7.66 22.38
N ASP A 124 0.82 6.64 23.25
CA ASP A 124 1.94 5.83 23.69
C ASP A 124 2.23 4.75 22.65
N ALA A 125 3.46 4.68 22.17
CA ALA A 125 3.83 3.78 21.08
C ALA A 125 3.58 2.30 21.42
N LEU A 126 3.78 1.88 22.68
CA LEU A 126 3.58 0.49 23.07
C LEU A 126 2.09 0.16 23.19
N ASP A 127 1.30 1.04 23.82
CA ASP A 127 -0.15 0.86 23.92
C ASP A 127 -0.79 0.83 22.52
N ASP A 128 -0.40 1.76 21.64
CA ASP A 128 -0.88 1.80 20.25
C ASP A 128 -0.53 0.52 19.48
N ALA A 129 0.69 -0.01 19.64
CA ALA A 129 1.09 -1.28 19.01
C ALA A 129 0.29 -2.48 19.56
N GLN A 130 -0.01 -2.50 20.86
CA GLN A 130 -0.82 -3.54 21.50
C GLN A 130 -2.27 -3.47 21.07
N VAL A 131 -2.86 -2.27 20.99
CA VAL A 131 -4.20 -2.06 20.44
C VAL A 131 -4.26 -2.49 18.99
N LEU A 132 -3.27 -2.10 18.18
CA LEU A 132 -3.17 -2.50 16.77
C LEU A 132 -3.17 -4.02 16.61
N ALA A 133 -2.36 -4.73 17.40
CA ALA A 133 -2.31 -6.19 17.38
C ALA A 133 -3.66 -6.84 17.74
N GLN A 134 -4.38 -6.26 18.71
CA GLN A 134 -5.69 -6.75 19.16
C GLN A 134 -6.78 -6.50 18.11
N ILE A 135 -6.82 -5.34 17.46
CA ILE A 135 -7.82 -5.04 16.40
C ILE A 135 -7.53 -5.77 15.09
N LEU A 136 -6.27 -6.17 14.86
CA LEU A 136 -5.86 -6.84 13.62
C LEU A 136 -6.57 -8.18 13.45
N LYS A 137 -6.64 -9.00 14.50
CA LYS A 137 -7.29 -10.32 14.47
C LYS A 137 -8.76 -10.29 14.01
N PRO A 138 -9.66 -9.51 14.63
CA PRO A 138 -11.04 -9.42 14.16
C PRO A 138 -11.14 -8.74 12.79
N SER A 139 -10.26 -7.79 12.46
CA SER A 139 -10.23 -7.18 11.12
C SER A 139 -9.90 -8.20 10.03
N LEU A 140 -8.93 -9.09 10.26
CA LEU A 140 -8.59 -10.18 9.33
C LEU A 140 -9.71 -11.23 9.24
N ALA A 141 -10.35 -11.57 10.35
CA ALA A 141 -11.52 -12.45 10.35
C ALA A 141 -12.66 -11.88 9.50
N ARG A 142 -12.95 -10.58 9.66
CA ARG A 142 -13.95 -9.85 8.87
C ARG A 142 -13.58 -9.75 7.39
N ALA A 143 -12.30 -9.56 7.08
CA ALA A 143 -11.80 -9.58 5.71
C ALA A 143 -12.07 -10.93 5.04
N ARG A 144 -11.80 -12.02 5.75
CA ARG A 144 -12.08 -13.39 5.27
C ARG A 144 -13.57 -13.61 5.03
N GLU A 145 -14.44 -13.22 5.96
CA GLU A 145 -15.91 -13.31 5.80
C GLU A 145 -16.40 -12.58 4.55
N ARG A 146 -15.86 -11.39 4.29
CA ARG A 146 -16.21 -10.56 3.14
C ARG A 146 -15.47 -10.93 1.85
N ARG A 147 -14.56 -11.91 1.91
CA ARG A 147 -13.60 -12.22 0.84
C ARG A 147 -12.86 -10.97 0.33
N ALA A 148 -12.59 -10.04 1.24
CA ALA A 148 -11.88 -8.80 0.94
C ALA A 148 -10.40 -9.10 0.73
N TRP A 149 -9.79 -8.46 -0.28
CA TRP A 149 -8.36 -8.54 -0.47
C TRP A 149 -7.65 -7.77 0.66
N LEU A 150 -6.68 -8.39 1.31
CA LEU A 150 -5.78 -7.71 2.25
C LEU A 150 -4.87 -6.69 1.52
N PRO A 151 -4.73 -5.46 2.03
CA PRO A 151 -3.89 -4.42 1.41
C PRO A 151 -2.40 -4.64 1.70
N THR A 152 -1.86 -5.79 1.29
CA THR A 152 -0.45 -6.13 1.43
C THR A 152 0.32 -5.65 0.21
N ARG A 153 1.34 -4.84 0.41
CA ARG A 153 2.17 -4.27 -0.67
C ARG A 153 3.61 -4.74 -0.53
N PRO A 154 4.26 -5.19 -1.62
CA PRO A 154 5.69 -5.45 -1.57
C PRO A 154 6.45 -4.12 -1.42
N VAL A 155 7.57 -4.16 -0.73
CA VAL A 155 8.54 -3.06 -0.66
C VAL A 155 9.92 -3.62 -0.98
N SER A 156 10.76 -2.82 -1.62
CA SER A 156 12.11 -3.23 -1.96
C SER A 156 13.15 -2.31 -1.32
N ARG A 157 14.41 -2.68 -1.51
CA ARG A 157 15.58 -1.94 -1.03
C ARG A 157 16.71 -2.09 -2.04
N ARG A 158 17.53 -1.05 -2.15
CA ARG A 158 18.65 -0.98 -3.08
C ARG A 158 19.96 -0.89 -2.31
N ARG A 159 20.91 -1.75 -2.65
CA ARG A 159 22.30 -1.62 -2.23
C ARG A 159 23.09 -0.88 -3.30
N TRP A 160 23.75 0.21 -2.90
CA TRP A 160 24.55 1.05 -3.77
C TRP A 160 26.01 0.56 -3.81
N PRO A 161 26.78 0.86 -4.88
CA PRO A 161 28.19 0.47 -4.99
C PRO A 161 29.08 0.97 -3.85
N ASN A 162 28.71 2.09 -3.21
CA ASN A 162 29.42 2.65 -2.05
C ASN A 162 29.05 1.95 -0.72
N GLY A 163 28.29 0.85 -0.76
CA GLY A 163 27.86 0.09 0.41
C GLY A 163 26.61 0.63 1.11
N ARG A 164 26.11 1.83 0.75
CA ARG A 164 24.87 2.37 1.31
C ARG A 164 23.67 1.51 0.92
N VAL A 165 22.67 1.47 1.79
CA VAL A 165 21.37 0.86 1.52
C VAL A 165 20.33 1.97 1.55
N THR A 166 19.40 1.95 0.60
CA THR A 166 18.18 2.76 0.63
C THR A 166 16.97 1.86 0.49
N HIS A 167 15.82 2.31 0.98
CA HIS A 167 14.57 1.56 0.95
C HIS A 167 13.54 2.30 0.11
N ASP A 168 12.66 1.55 -0.54
CA ASP A 168 11.58 2.17 -1.32
C ASP A 168 10.57 2.83 -0.39
N ASP A 169 10.11 4.02 -0.77
CA ASP A 169 8.97 4.65 -0.13
C ASP A 169 7.67 3.88 -0.42
N VAL A 170 6.74 3.89 0.54
CA VAL A 170 5.37 3.42 0.30
C VAL A 170 4.58 4.54 -0.37
N HIS A 171 4.68 4.61 -1.69
CA HIS A 171 3.94 5.58 -2.48
C HIS A 171 2.44 5.24 -2.59
N PRO A 172 1.58 6.24 -2.83
CA PRO A 172 0.17 6.00 -3.14
C PRO A 172 0.03 5.07 -4.36
N LEU A 173 -0.76 4.00 -4.20
CA LEU A 173 -0.89 2.96 -5.22
C LEU A 173 -1.32 3.52 -6.59
N ARG A 174 -2.20 4.52 -6.60
CA ARG A 174 -2.64 5.24 -7.81
C ARG A 174 -1.46 5.77 -8.63
N SER A 175 -0.51 6.42 -7.99
CA SER A 175 0.66 7.01 -8.65
C SER A 175 1.63 5.96 -9.18
N VAL A 176 1.80 4.87 -8.43
CA VAL A 176 2.67 3.75 -8.84
C VAL A 176 2.06 2.99 -10.00
N ALA A 177 0.78 2.61 -9.88
CA ALA A 177 0.07 1.81 -10.88
C ALA A 177 -0.05 2.55 -12.22
N ALA A 178 -0.26 3.87 -12.21
CA ALA A 178 -0.37 4.67 -13.44
C ALA A 178 0.93 4.73 -14.25
N ARG A 179 2.07 4.42 -13.63
CA ARG A 179 3.41 4.39 -14.27
C ARG A 179 3.93 2.98 -14.46
N MET A 180 3.17 1.96 -14.07
CA MET A 180 3.61 0.58 -14.13
C MET A 180 3.61 0.11 -15.58
N PRO A 181 4.70 -0.46 -16.10
CA PRO A 181 4.73 -1.01 -17.44
C PRO A 181 3.77 -2.20 -17.53
N CYS A 182 2.97 -2.24 -18.59
CA CYS A 182 2.14 -3.40 -18.92
C CYS A 182 2.86 -4.25 -19.97
N PRO A 183 3.09 -5.55 -19.73
CA PRO A 183 3.81 -6.40 -20.69
C PRO A 183 2.96 -6.78 -21.92
N TYR A 184 1.71 -6.34 -21.98
CA TYR A 184 0.78 -6.62 -23.08
C TYR A 184 0.42 -5.33 -23.81
N LEU A 185 0.27 -5.42 -25.13
CA LEU A 185 -0.29 -4.35 -25.93
C LEU A 185 -1.75 -4.10 -25.54
N ASN A 186 -2.18 -2.84 -25.59
CA ASN A 186 -3.57 -2.49 -25.42
C ASN A 186 -4.39 -3.00 -26.63
N PRO A 187 -5.33 -3.96 -26.44
CA PRO A 187 -6.10 -4.54 -27.54
C PRO A 187 -7.26 -3.63 -28.00
N GLY A 188 -7.42 -2.45 -27.40
CA GLY A 188 -8.47 -1.49 -27.72
C GLY A 188 -9.63 -1.55 -26.75
N ARG A 189 -10.82 -1.16 -27.21
CA ARG A 189 -12.01 -0.97 -26.36
C ARG A 189 -12.56 -2.31 -25.85
N TYR A 190 -12.99 -2.29 -24.61
CA TYR A 190 -13.77 -3.40 -24.05
C TYR A 190 -15.09 -3.55 -24.81
N LEU A 191 -15.47 -4.79 -25.13
CA LEU A 191 -16.72 -5.10 -25.78
C LEU A 191 -17.66 -5.76 -24.75
N PRO A 192 -18.77 -5.12 -24.37
CA PRO A 192 -19.73 -5.70 -23.44
C PRO A 192 -20.14 -7.12 -23.85
N GLY A 193 -20.13 -8.05 -22.89
CA GLY A 193 -20.43 -9.47 -23.11
C GLY A 193 -19.24 -10.31 -23.62
N ARG A 194 -18.08 -9.69 -23.87
CA ARG A 194 -16.81 -10.40 -24.08
C ARG A 194 -15.96 -10.34 -22.81
N PRO A 195 -15.08 -11.32 -22.57
CA PRO A 195 -14.15 -11.23 -21.45
C PRO A 195 -13.13 -10.10 -21.65
N PRO A 196 -12.63 -9.47 -20.56
CA PRO A 196 -11.51 -8.54 -20.65
C PRO A 196 -10.25 -9.25 -21.19
N VAL A 197 -9.39 -8.49 -21.86
CA VAL A 197 -8.15 -8.99 -22.45
C VAL A 197 -6.97 -8.32 -21.74
N LYS A 198 -5.93 -9.09 -21.38
CA LYS A 198 -4.71 -8.53 -20.80
C LYS A 198 -4.15 -7.40 -21.68
N GLY A 199 -3.67 -6.33 -21.05
CA GLY A 199 -3.22 -5.11 -21.72
C GLY A 199 -4.27 -4.00 -21.83
N MET A 200 -5.56 -4.28 -21.62
CA MET A 200 -6.59 -3.24 -21.62
C MET A 200 -6.29 -2.14 -20.59
N ARG A 201 -6.43 -0.88 -21.00
CA ARG A 201 -6.27 0.31 -20.16
C ARG A 201 -7.57 0.62 -19.42
N VAL A 202 -7.55 0.54 -18.09
CA VAL A 202 -8.73 0.68 -17.24
C VAL A 202 -8.59 1.91 -16.35
N ALA A 203 -9.56 2.82 -16.43
CA ALA A 203 -9.69 3.93 -15.49
C ALA A 203 -10.74 3.59 -14.41
N VAL A 204 -10.58 4.17 -13.21
CA VAL A 204 -11.54 4.04 -12.10
C VAL A 204 -12.08 5.42 -11.77
N ALA A 205 -13.41 5.57 -11.84
CA ALA A 205 -14.15 6.78 -11.51
C ALA A 205 -14.40 6.93 -9.99
N ALA A 206 -14.81 8.13 -9.57
CA ALA A 206 -15.09 8.41 -8.16
C ALA A 206 -16.34 7.66 -7.66
N GLU A 207 -17.30 7.47 -8.56
CA GLU A 207 -18.60 6.88 -8.33
C GLU A 207 -18.49 5.34 -8.31
N VAL A 208 -17.76 4.80 -7.35
CA VAL A 208 -17.62 3.36 -7.10
C VAL A 208 -17.93 3.05 -5.63
N THR A 209 -18.36 1.81 -5.36
CA THR A 209 -18.63 1.34 -3.99
C THR A 209 -17.40 0.71 -3.36
N ARG A 210 -16.55 0.06 -4.17
CA ARG A 210 -15.24 -0.47 -3.74
C ARG A 210 -14.22 0.65 -3.57
N THR A 211 -13.17 0.41 -2.79
CA THR A 211 -12.08 1.39 -2.69
C THR A 211 -11.30 1.42 -4.01
N HIS A 212 -10.76 2.60 -4.35
CA HIS A 212 -9.96 2.75 -5.57
C HIS A 212 -8.73 1.84 -5.52
N GLU A 213 -8.09 1.71 -4.35
CA GLU A 213 -6.92 0.89 -4.17
C GLU A 213 -7.21 -0.60 -4.45
N GLU A 214 -8.34 -1.12 -3.98
CA GLU A 214 -8.73 -2.51 -4.27
C GLU A 214 -8.93 -2.72 -5.77
N LEU A 215 -9.63 -1.79 -6.44
CA LEU A 215 -9.86 -1.88 -7.88
C LEU A 215 -8.55 -1.81 -8.67
N ILE A 216 -7.62 -0.95 -8.28
CA ILE A 216 -6.30 -0.82 -8.92
C ILE A 216 -5.47 -2.10 -8.73
N GLU A 217 -5.44 -2.68 -7.53
CA GLU A 217 -4.78 -3.97 -7.28
C GLU A 217 -5.36 -5.07 -8.17
N ARG A 218 -6.69 -5.10 -8.28
CA ARG A 218 -7.41 -6.08 -9.12
C ARG A 218 -7.11 -5.91 -10.61
N ILE A 219 -7.04 -4.66 -11.10
CA ILE A 219 -6.63 -4.33 -12.47
C ILE A 219 -5.23 -4.88 -12.75
N VAL A 220 -4.25 -4.52 -11.93
CA VAL A 220 -2.84 -4.91 -12.13
C VAL A 220 -2.68 -6.42 -12.03
N ALA A 221 -3.31 -7.06 -11.03
CA ALA A 221 -3.21 -8.51 -10.83
C ALA A 221 -3.85 -9.33 -11.96
N ALA A 222 -4.87 -8.80 -12.63
CA ALA A 222 -5.47 -9.42 -13.80
C ALA A 222 -4.63 -9.27 -15.08
N GLY A 223 -3.52 -8.52 -15.04
CA GLY A 223 -2.71 -8.20 -16.22
C GLY A 223 -3.33 -7.10 -17.10
N LEU A 224 -4.21 -6.29 -16.53
CA LEU A 224 -4.73 -5.06 -17.14
C LEU A 224 -3.85 -3.87 -16.72
N ALA A 225 -3.91 -2.77 -17.47
CA ALA A 225 -3.15 -1.56 -17.19
C ALA A 225 -4.04 -0.52 -16.51
N TYR A 226 -3.64 0.01 -15.36
CA TYR A 226 -4.34 1.14 -14.75
C TYR A 226 -3.97 2.44 -15.47
N THR A 227 -4.96 3.29 -15.75
CA THR A 227 -4.74 4.67 -16.22
C THR A 227 -5.47 5.66 -15.32
N ASP A 228 -4.80 6.79 -15.02
CA ASP A 228 -5.41 7.83 -14.21
C ASP A 228 -6.29 8.80 -15.02
N ALA A 229 -6.04 8.91 -16.31
CA ALA A 229 -6.86 9.71 -17.22
C ALA A 229 -7.77 8.81 -18.08
N VAL A 230 -8.89 9.38 -18.52
CA VAL A 230 -9.71 8.79 -19.58
C VAL A 230 -9.36 9.51 -20.89
N ASP A 231 -8.93 8.74 -21.87
CA ASP A 231 -8.48 9.18 -23.19
C ASP A 231 -8.99 8.22 -24.28
N LEU A 232 -8.65 8.48 -25.55
CA LEU A 232 -9.08 7.67 -26.69
C LEU A 232 -8.54 6.23 -26.67
N ASP A 233 -7.44 5.99 -25.94
CA ASP A 233 -6.82 4.68 -25.78
C ASP A 233 -7.33 3.94 -24.53
N THR A 234 -8.18 4.58 -23.72
CA THR A 234 -8.79 3.93 -22.56
C THR A 234 -9.77 2.86 -23.04
N SER A 235 -9.55 1.62 -22.58
CA SER A 235 -10.34 0.47 -22.97
C SER A 235 -11.67 0.40 -22.24
N LEU A 236 -11.68 0.79 -20.96
CA LEU A 236 -12.80 0.62 -20.05
C LEU A 236 -12.72 1.63 -18.90
N VAL A 237 -13.87 2.15 -18.45
CA VAL A 237 -13.99 2.88 -17.19
C VAL A 237 -14.84 2.10 -16.19
N VAL A 238 -14.35 1.94 -14.97
CA VAL A 238 -15.12 1.40 -13.85
C VAL A 238 -15.87 2.54 -13.17
N CYS A 239 -17.20 2.55 -13.27
CA CYS A 239 -18.08 3.57 -12.73
C CYS A 239 -19.50 3.01 -12.49
N ASN A 240 -20.06 3.27 -11.31
CA ASN A 240 -21.41 2.87 -10.94
C ASN A 240 -22.48 3.89 -11.37
N GLN A 241 -22.07 5.09 -11.83
CA GLN A 241 -22.94 6.15 -12.35
C GLN A 241 -22.47 6.55 -13.75
N PRO A 242 -22.89 5.83 -14.80
CA PRO A 242 -22.42 6.08 -16.16
C PRO A 242 -22.90 7.42 -16.72
N ASP A 243 -23.95 8.01 -16.16
CA ASP A 243 -24.62 9.27 -16.50
C ASP A 243 -24.16 10.47 -15.65
N ALA A 244 -23.00 10.36 -15.00
CA ALA A 244 -22.42 11.46 -14.23
C ALA A 244 -22.19 12.71 -15.10
N GLU A 245 -22.50 13.88 -14.54
CA GLU A 245 -22.33 15.18 -15.21
C GLU A 245 -20.87 15.67 -15.25
N GLN A 246 -19.98 15.05 -14.47
CA GLN A 246 -18.56 15.39 -14.39
C GLN A 246 -17.70 14.15 -14.05
N GLY A 247 -16.38 14.31 -14.12
CA GLY A 247 -15.43 13.26 -13.74
C GLY A 247 -15.22 12.19 -14.83
N LYS A 248 -14.68 11.05 -14.43
CA LYS A 248 -14.26 9.99 -15.37
C LYS A 248 -15.44 9.27 -16.02
N GLY A 249 -16.58 9.19 -15.35
CA GLY A 249 -17.83 8.68 -15.94
C GLY A 249 -18.29 9.55 -17.11
N TYR A 250 -18.35 10.86 -16.90
CA TYR A 250 -18.65 11.85 -17.95
C TYR A 250 -17.64 11.77 -19.12
N GLN A 251 -16.33 11.77 -18.81
CA GLN A 251 -15.29 11.66 -19.85
C GLN A 251 -15.40 10.36 -20.66
N ALA A 252 -15.82 9.25 -20.04
CA ALA A 252 -16.06 8.01 -20.75
C ALA A 252 -17.14 8.18 -21.83
N GLN A 253 -18.22 8.90 -21.53
CA GLN A 253 -19.26 9.19 -22.51
C GLN A 253 -18.75 10.04 -23.67
N GLU A 254 -18.04 11.14 -23.38
CA GLU A 254 -17.46 12.04 -24.38
C GLU A 254 -16.54 11.31 -25.36
N TYR A 255 -15.70 10.40 -24.85
CA TYR A 255 -14.80 9.61 -25.68
C TYR A 255 -15.41 8.28 -26.16
N GLY A 256 -16.68 7.99 -25.84
CA GLY A 256 -17.39 6.75 -26.17
C GLY A 256 -16.83 5.48 -25.51
N VAL A 257 -16.04 5.62 -24.44
CA VAL A 257 -15.39 4.53 -23.72
C VAL A 257 -16.45 3.75 -22.94
N PRO A 258 -16.49 2.41 -23.04
CA PRO A 258 -17.47 1.61 -22.32
C PRO A 258 -17.28 1.74 -20.80
N VAL A 259 -18.39 1.66 -20.07
CA VAL A 259 -18.44 1.74 -18.61
C VAL A 259 -18.95 0.42 -18.04
N LEU A 260 -18.35 -0.05 -16.94
CA LEU A 260 -18.86 -1.14 -16.12
C LEU A 260 -19.00 -0.69 -14.67
N SER A 261 -20.02 -1.20 -13.98
CA SER A 261 -20.08 -1.09 -12.51
C SER A 261 -18.88 -1.83 -11.89
N ASP A 262 -18.44 -1.43 -10.71
CA ASP A 262 -17.38 -2.12 -9.98
C ASP A 262 -17.74 -3.59 -9.69
N ALA A 263 -19.01 -3.88 -9.41
CA ALA A 263 -19.52 -5.23 -9.24
C ALA A 263 -19.45 -6.07 -10.52
N ASP A 264 -19.83 -5.51 -11.67
CA ASP A 264 -19.70 -6.18 -12.97
C ASP A 264 -18.23 -6.36 -13.37
N PHE A 265 -17.42 -5.33 -13.15
CA PHE A 265 -16.00 -5.36 -13.42
C PHE A 265 -15.31 -6.48 -12.64
N LEU A 266 -15.55 -6.57 -11.32
CA LEU A 266 -14.98 -7.64 -10.49
C LEU A 266 -15.40 -9.04 -10.97
N ARG A 267 -16.64 -9.23 -11.42
CA ARG A 267 -17.07 -10.50 -12.03
C ARG A 267 -16.36 -10.77 -13.36
N ALA A 268 -16.15 -9.74 -14.17
CA ALA A 268 -15.47 -9.87 -15.45
C ALA A 268 -14.00 -10.28 -15.30
N LEU A 269 -13.36 -9.92 -14.18
CA LEU A 269 -11.97 -10.29 -13.90
C LEU A 269 -11.74 -11.80 -13.75
N ASP A 270 -12.77 -12.57 -13.38
CA ASP A 270 -12.67 -14.04 -13.28
C ASP A 270 -12.49 -14.72 -14.66
N HIS A 271 -12.68 -13.96 -15.74
CA HIS A 271 -12.66 -14.46 -17.11
C HIS A 271 -11.62 -13.78 -18.00
N VAL A 272 -10.68 -13.01 -17.44
CA VAL A 272 -9.66 -12.29 -18.25
C VAL A 272 -8.88 -13.28 -19.12
N VAL A 273 -8.85 -13.03 -20.43
CA VAL A 273 -8.13 -13.83 -21.42
C VAL A 273 -6.75 -13.24 -21.72
N GLY A 274 -5.85 -14.06 -22.27
CA GLY A 274 -4.49 -13.64 -22.64
C GLY A 274 -4.46 -12.47 -23.63
N GLY A 275 -3.42 -11.66 -23.55
CA GLY A 275 -3.18 -10.52 -24.45
C GLY A 275 -1.96 -10.75 -25.33
N THR A 276 -1.77 -9.87 -26.32
CA THR A 276 -0.59 -9.86 -27.17
C THR A 276 0.58 -9.25 -26.41
N GLY A 277 1.65 -10.01 -26.17
CA GLY A 277 2.85 -9.50 -25.52
C GLY A 277 3.51 -8.40 -26.34
N ILE A 278 4.15 -7.44 -25.67
CA ILE A 278 5.10 -6.54 -26.32
C ILE A 278 6.36 -7.38 -26.59
N GLU A 279 6.74 -7.57 -27.86
CA GLU A 279 8.03 -8.20 -28.17
C GLU A 279 9.13 -7.35 -27.54
N GLU A 280 9.88 -7.92 -26.60
CA GLU A 280 11.12 -7.31 -26.15
C GLU A 280 12.08 -7.35 -27.33
N PHE A 281 12.29 -6.21 -27.98
CA PHE A 281 13.41 -6.04 -28.90
C PHE A 281 14.70 -6.21 -28.11
N PHE A 282 15.17 -7.45 -27.98
CA PHE A 282 16.57 -7.72 -27.70
C PHE A 282 17.32 -7.40 -28.98
N ASP A 283 17.87 -6.18 -29.04
CA ASP A 283 18.88 -5.87 -30.03
C ASP A 283 20.11 -6.72 -29.69
N ALA A 284 20.23 -7.88 -30.33
CA ALA A 284 21.36 -8.79 -30.18
C ALA A 284 22.64 -8.24 -30.86
N THR A 285 22.77 -6.92 -30.94
CA THR A 285 23.92 -6.22 -31.50
C THR A 285 24.63 -5.39 -30.43
N THR A 286 25.87 -5.82 -30.16
CA THR A 286 26.96 -5.11 -29.46
C THR A 286 26.84 -4.90 -27.96
N VAL A 287 27.30 -5.91 -27.22
CA VAL A 287 27.99 -5.72 -25.93
C VAL A 287 29.25 -4.89 -26.20
N GLY A 288 29.19 -3.60 -25.91
CA GLY A 288 30.35 -2.70 -25.95
C GLY A 288 29.91 -1.28 -25.63
N ASP A 289 30.33 -0.79 -24.45
CA ASP A 289 30.22 0.57 -23.90
C ASP A 289 29.59 1.64 -24.83
N GLN A 290 28.27 1.63 -24.94
CA GLN A 290 27.53 2.74 -25.52
C GLN A 290 26.82 3.48 -24.38
N PHE A 291 27.27 4.70 -24.13
CA PHE A 291 26.57 5.63 -23.25
C PHE A 291 25.54 6.41 -24.08
N ALA A 292 24.29 6.41 -23.63
CA ALA A 292 23.31 7.39 -24.08
C ALA A 292 23.54 8.69 -23.29
N LEU A 293 23.76 9.80 -24.00
CA LEU A 293 23.88 11.14 -23.43
C LEU A 293 22.61 11.92 -23.75
N PHE A 294 22.09 12.66 -22.77
CA PHE A 294 20.96 13.58 -22.90
C PHE A 294 21.47 15.00 -23.11
#